data_AF-A0A1W9LFN2-F1
#
_entry.id   AF-A0A1W9LFN2-F1
#
_cell.length_a   1.000
_cell.length_b   1.000
_cell.length_c   1.000
_cell.angle_alpha   90.00
_cell.angle_beta   90.00
_cell.angle_gamma   90.00
#
_symmetry.space_group_name_H-M   'P 1'
#
loop_
_entity.id
_entity.type
_entity.pdbx_description
1 polymer ?
#
loop_
_entity_poly.entity_id
_entity_poly.type
_entity_poly.pdbx_seq_one_letter_code
_entity_poly.pdbx_strand_id
1 'polypeptide(L)' 'MNKMNIRKIMSMALSLLMLWPSTLWALPHDGTVAGGSSTITQPNAATMHINQTTDKSIINWQ' A
#
# COMPACT_ATOMS: atom_id res chain seq x y z
N MET A 1 -38.40 -1.72 -13.77
CA MET A 1 -37.43 -2.80 -13.46
C MET A 1 -37.85 -3.47 -12.15
N ASN A 2 -37.94 -4.80 -12.10
CA ASN A 2 -38.45 -5.54 -10.93
C ASN A 2 -37.48 -5.46 -9.74
N LYS A 3 -37.98 -5.21 -8.51
CA LYS A 3 -37.19 -5.18 -7.26
C LYS A 3 -36.35 -6.44 -7.05
N MET A 4 -36.84 -7.61 -7.47
CA MET A 4 -36.10 -8.87 -7.40
C MET A 4 -34.89 -8.89 -8.36
N ASN A 5 -35.00 -8.25 -9.52
CA ASN A 5 -33.91 -8.16 -10.49
C ASN A 5 -32.84 -7.18 -10.01
N ILE A 6 -33.23 -6.09 -9.33
CA ILE A 6 -32.30 -5.13 -8.73
C ILE A 6 -31.45 -5.78 -7.64
N ARG A 7 -32.06 -6.58 -6.75
CA ARG A 7 -31.32 -7.28 -5.68
C ARG A 7 -30.28 -8.24 -6.26
N LYS A 8 -30.63 -9.01 -7.30
CA LYS A 8 -29.70 -9.92 -7.97
C LYS A 8 -28.55 -9.19 -8.64
N ILE A 9 -28.83 -8.08 -9.34
CA ILE A 9 -27.79 -7.24 -9.96
C ILE A 9 -26.85 -6.67 -8.89
N MET A 10 -27.40 -6.19 -7.78
CA MET A 10 -26.62 -5.63 -6.68
C MET A 10 -25.75 -6.68 -5.98
N SER A 11 -26.28 -7.87 -5.72
CA SER A 11 -25.50 -8.98 -5.16
C SER A 11 -24.37 -9.42 -6.09
N MET A 12 -24.64 -9.49 -7.39
CA MET A 12 -23.64 -9.89 -8.39
C MET A 12 -22.53 -8.84 -8.55
N ALA A 13 -22.87 -7.55 -8.52
CA ALA A 13 -21.89 -6.47 -8.52
C ALA A 13 -20.99 -6.49 -7.27
N LEU A 14 -21.56 -6.75 -6.08
CA LEU A 14 -20.80 -6.83 -4.83
C LEU A 14 -19.84 -8.02 -4.81
N SER A 15 -20.27 -9.18 -5.31
CA SER A 15 -19.40 -10.36 -5.44
C SER A 15 -18.24 -10.11 -6.41
N LEU A 16 -18.46 -9.35 -7.48
CA LEU A 16 -17.41 -9.01 -8.45
C LEU A 16 -16.33 -8.09 -7.86
N LEU A 17 -16.72 -7.17 -6.97
CA LEU A 17 -15.78 -6.27 -6.27
C LEU A 17 -14.86 -7.02 -5.29
N MET A 18 -15.29 -8.16 -4.75
CA MET A 18 -14.49 -8.99 -3.84
C MET A 18 -13.48 -9.90 -4.56
N LEU A 19 -13.57 -10.00 -5.90
CA LEU A 19 -12.62 -10.77 -6.71
C LEU A 19 -11.36 -9.99 -7.08
N TRP A 20 -11.29 -8.70 -6.76
CA TRP A 20 -10.03 -7.97 -6.85
C TRP A 20 -9.21 -8.24 -5.59
N PRO A 21 -8.11 -9.02 -5.68
CA PRO A 21 -7.16 -9.05 -4.60
C PRO A 21 -6.62 -7.62 -4.47
N SER A 22 -6.95 -6.93 -3.38
CA SER A 22 -6.21 -5.74 -2.99
C SER A 22 -4.82 -6.22 -2.62
N THR A 23 -3.92 -6.27 -3.62
CA THR A 23 -2.51 -6.55 -3.43
C THR A 23 -1.92 -5.39 -2.65
N LEU A 24 -2.14 -5.40 -1.32
CA LEU A 24 -1.53 -4.51 -0.33
C LEU A 24 -0.06 -4.90 -0.18
N TRP A 25 0.70 -4.75 -1.27
CA TRP A 25 2.15 -4.66 -1.24
C TRP A 25 2.50 -3.19 -1.02
N ALA A 26 2.00 -2.63 0.08
CA ALA A 26 2.37 -1.27 0.45
C ALA A 26 3.77 -1.33 1.03
N LEU A 27 4.72 -0.72 0.33
CA LEU A 27 5.98 -0.35 0.96
C LEU A 27 5.68 0.60 2.12
N PRO A 28 6.54 0.65 3.16
CA PRO A 28 6.44 1.67 4.19
C PRO A 28 6.32 3.06 3.57
N HIS A 29 5.48 3.93 4.12
CA HIS A 29 5.29 5.28 3.61
C HIS A 29 5.64 6.31 4.68
N ASP A 30 5.90 7.54 4.22
CA ASP A 30 6.17 8.71 5.06
C ASP A 30 7.36 8.52 6.03
N GLY A 31 8.37 7.77 5.59
CA GLY A 31 9.60 7.55 6.34
C GLY A 31 10.36 8.84 6.60
N THR A 32 10.63 9.13 7.86
CA THR A 32 11.42 10.28 8.29
C THR A 32 12.65 9.83 9.06
N VAL A 33 13.83 10.28 8.64
CA VAL A 33 15.10 9.99 9.34
C VAL A 33 15.13 10.78 10.64
N ALA A 34 15.04 10.08 11.77
CA ALA A 34 15.02 10.66 13.12
C ALA A 34 16.40 10.67 13.79
N GLY A 35 17.36 9.88 13.28
CA GLY A 35 18.74 9.87 13.77
C GLY A 35 19.67 9.14 12.80
N GLY A 36 20.97 9.50 12.82
CA GLY A 36 21.92 9.08 11.80
C GLY A 36 21.70 9.77 10.45
N SER A 37 22.17 9.17 9.36
CA SER A 37 21.98 9.67 8.00
C SER A 37 21.64 8.54 7.04
N SER A 38 20.45 8.62 6.45
CA SER A 38 19.97 7.70 5.41
C SER A 38 19.21 8.45 4.32
N THR A 39 19.22 7.94 3.10
CA THR A 39 18.32 8.39 2.03
C THR A 39 17.31 7.31 1.71
N ILE A 40 16.05 7.70 1.52
CA ILE A 40 14.96 6.80 1.15
C ILE A 40 14.54 7.12 -0.28
N THR A 41 14.55 6.12 -1.16
CA THR A 41 14.05 6.24 -2.54
C THR A 41 13.18 5.04 -2.91
N GLN A 42 12.25 5.23 -3.84
CA GLN A 42 11.36 4.17 -4.30
C GLN A 42 11.46 4.05 -5.83
N PRO A 43 12.40 3.24 -6.36
CA PRO A 43 12.58 3.13 -7.81
C PRO A 43 11.37 2.53 -8.54
N ASN A 44 10.56 1.72 -7.86
CA ASN A 44 9.32 1.17 -8.43
C ASN A 44 8.32 0.83 -7.30
N ALA A 45 7.09 0.50 -7.69
CA ALA A 45 5.99 0.25 -6.74
C ALA A 45 6.26 -0.90 -5.73
N ALA A 46 7.17 -1.82 -6.05
CA ALA A 46 7.47 -3.00 -5.25
C ALA A 46 8.86 -2.96 -4.57
N THR A 47 9.62 -1.87 -4.72
CA THR A 47 10.99 -1.79 -4.17
C THR A 47 11.26 -0.41 -3.59
N MET A 48 11.75 -0.38 -2.35
CA MET A 48 12.26 0.80 -1.66
C MET A 48 13.75 0.58 -1.38
N HIS A 49 14.57 1.56 -1.70
CA HIS A 49 15.98 1.60 -1.36
C HIS A 49 16.19 2.52 -0.15
N ILE A 50 16.87 1.99 0.87
CA ILE A 50 17.36 2.76 2.00
C ILE A 50 18.88 2.70 1.95
N ASN A 51 19.51 3.84 1.71
CA ASN A 51 20.97 3.95 1.72
C ASN A 51 21.41 4.65 3.01
N GLN A 52 21.93 3.87 3.95
CA GLN A 52 22.45 4.35 5.22
C GLN A 52 23.93 4.73 5.08
N THR A 53 24.30 5.90 5.58
CA THR A 53 25.65 6.48 5.45
C THR A 53 26.38 6.63 6.80
N THR A 54 25.72 6.28 7.90
CA THR A 54 26.27 6.27 9.26
C THR A 54 26.25 4.85 9.84
N ASP A 55 26.95 4.61 10.95
CA ASP A 55 26.97 3.30 11.61
C ASP A 55 25.59 2.84 12.10
N LYS A 56 24.74 3.80 12.48
CA LYS A 56 23.34 3.58 12.89
C LYS A 56 22.45 4.65 12.27
N SER A 57 21.23 4.28 11.92
CA SER A 57 20.16 5.20 11.53
C SER A 57 18.84 4.78 12.17
N ILE A 58 18.00 5.75 12.49
CA ILE A 58 16.64 5.55 12.99
C ILE A 58 15.70 6.20 11.99
N ILE A 59 14.72 5.45 11.51
CA ILE A 59 13.69 5.93 10.60
C ILE A 59 12.33 5.65 11.23
N ASN A 60 11.53 6.71 11.38
CA ASN A 60 10.16 6.63 11.84
C ASN A 60 9.22 6.50 10.63
N TRP A 61 8.24 5.60 10.71
CA TRP A 61 7.27 5.32 9.65
C TRP A 61 5.84 5.56 10.18
N GLN A 62 4.87 5.77 9.27
CA GLN A 62 3.44 5.92 9.58
C GLN A 62 2.65 4.68 9.14
#